data_AF-A0AA41Q8A9-F1
#
_entry.id   AF-A0AA41Q8A9-F1
#
_cell.length_a   1.000
_cell.length_b   1.000
_cell.length_c   1.000
_cell.angle_alpha   90.00
_cell.angle_beta   90.00
_cell.angle_gamma   90.00
#
_symmetry.space_group_name_H-M   'P 1'
#
loop_
_entity.id
_entity.type
_entity.pdbx_description
1 polymer ?
#
loop_
_entity_poly.entity_id
_entity_poly.type
_entity_poly.pdbx_seq_one_letter_code
_entity_poly.pdbx_strand_id
1 'polypeptide(L)'
;MTGPGDEGAAVFAAAIERLLADGIPEVADVPAASLDLVEGIRNLVEAAVRTDVDAEVRAEAAQLVSQATKLLQAATNDAVVRFARTPGGRIDQLTQAGSGMLNPQAPRLVFRDSPDMATKAFAADAEPKSVEVVADCTLSAAHSGPPGRAHGGVVATLLDHVLGLAASAAGVPGFTAGLDVRYRAATPYDVPLEVRARWTHCEGRKSFATGEILAGGRVTAEATAVFIAPPAMRTLWSQGGESASEDGEAGVDGADAADTVRT
;
A
#
# COMPACT_ATOMS: atom_id res chain seq x y z
N MET A 1 13.10 -21.87 17.34
CA MET A 1 11.89 -21.98 16.50
C MET A 1 11.50 -20.57 16.10
N THR A 2 11.78 -20.19 14.87
CA THR A 2 11.26 -18.95 14.27
C THR A 2 9.74 -19.06 14.18
N GLY A 3 9.01 -18.02 14.58
CA GLY A 3 7.55 -18.01 14.45
C GLY A 3 7.15 -17.87 12.99
N PRO A 4 5.90 -18.20 12.62
CA PRO A 4 5.40 -18.02 11.25
C PRO A 4 5.49 -16.55 10.75
N GLY A 5 5.54 -15.56 11.67
CA GLY A 5 5.80 -14.16 11.33
C GLY A 5 7.26 -13.85 10.94
N ASP A 6 8.22 -14.62 11.44
CA ASP A 6 9.65 -14.42 11.15
C ASP A 6 10.02 -14.94 9.75
N GLU A 7 9.36 -16.01 9.29
CA GLU A 7 9.55 -16.55 7.94
C GLU A 7 9.08 -15.57 6.85
N GLY A 8 7.91 -14.94 7.04
CA GLY A 8 7.40 -13.92 6.11
C GLY A 8 8.29 -12.69 6.03
N ALA A 9 8.82 -12.23 7.17
CA ALA A 9 9.76 -11.11 7.22
C ALA A 9 11.11 -11.44 6.56
N ALA A 10 11.60 -12.68 6.72
CA ALA A 10 12.84 -13.15 6.09
C ALA A 10 12.71 -13.27 4.56
N VAL A 11 11.59 -13.79 4.06
CA VAL A 11 11.32 -13.86 2.61
C VAL A 11 11.26 -12.46 2.00
N PHE A 12 10.62 -11.51 2.69
CA PHE A 12 10.56 -10.12 2.24
C PHE A 12 11.94 -9.44 2.26
N ALA A 13 12.73 -9.62 3.32
CA ALA A 13 14.09 -9.09 3.40
C ALA A 13 14.99 -9.65 2.30
N ALA A 14 14.95 -10.97 2.06
CA ALA A 14 15.70 -11.60 0.98
C ALA A 14 15.23 -11.12 -0.42
N ALA A 15 13.94 -10.87 -0.59
CA ALA A 15 13.40 -10.28 -1.82
C ALA A 15 13.91 -8.85 -2.03
N ILE A 16 13.95 -8.02 -0.98
CA ILE A 16 14.52 -6.67 -1.05
C ILE A 16 16.03 -6.71 -1.32
N GLU A 17 16.79 -7.55 -0.62
CA GLU A 17 18.24 -7.67 -0.83
C GLU A 17 18.56 -8.10 -2.26
N ARG A 18 17.85 -9.11 -2.79
CA ARG A 18 17.99 -9.53 -4.17
C ARG A 18 17.60 -8.42 -5.15
N LEU A 19 16.53 -7.68 -4.86
CA LEU A 19 16.09 -6.55 -5.67
C LEU A 19 17.11 -5.41 -5.69
N LEU A 20 17.76 -5.13 -4.56
CA LEU A 20 18.84 -4.14 -4.46
C LEU A 20 20.10 -4.60 -5.21
N ALA A 21 20.37 -5.92 -5.28
CA ALA A 21 21.51 -6.50 -5.98
C ALA A 21 21.32 -6.58 -7.51
N ASP A 22 20.16 -7.05 -7.97
CA ASP A 22 19.85 -7.27 -9.39
C ASP A 22 19.35 -5.97 -10.09
N GLY A 23 18.99 -4.96 -9.30
CA GLY A 23 18.32 -3.75 -9.77
C GLY A 23 16.80 -3.94 -9.89
N ILE A 24 16.04 -2.86 -9.69
CA ILE A 24 14.59 -2.85 -9.87
C ILE A 24 14.29 -2.67 -11.37
N PRO A 25 13.59 -3.61 -12.05
CA PRO A 25 13.16 -3.44 -13.45
C PRO A 25 12.26 -2.22 -13.62
N GLU A 26 12.17 -1.66 -14.82
CA GLU A 26 11.24 -0.58 -15.10
C GLU A 26 9.85 -1.14 -15.46
N VAL A 27 8.79 -0.42 -15.12
CA VAL A 27 7.41 -0.79 -15.51
C VAL A 27 7.27 -0.86 -17.03
N ALA A 28 8.08 -0.08 -17.76
CA ALA A 28 8.15 -0.13 -19.23
C ALA A 28 8.62 -1.49 -19.77
N ASP A 29 9.30 -2.31 -18.97
CA ASP A 29 9.78 -3.64 -19.34
C ASP A 29 8.67 -4.71 -19.22
N VAL A 30 7.53 -4.38 -18.61
CA VAL A 30 6.39 -5.30 -18.52
C VAL A 30 5.84 -5.55 -19.93
N PRO A 31 5.80 -6.80 -20.42
CA PRO A 31 5.33 -7.07 -21.77
C PRO A 31 3.87 -6.63 -21.96
N ALA A 32 3.57 -5.94 -23.06
CA ALA A 32 2.21 -5.50 -23.39
C ALA A 32 1.20 -6.66 -23.34
N ALA A 33 1.58 -7.84 -23.85
CA ALA A 33 0.76 -9.05 -23.79
C ALA A 33 0.37 -9.48 -22.36
N SER A 34 1.18 -9.15 -21.34
CA SER A 34 0.83 -9.40 -19.94
C SER A 34 -0.28 -8.47 -19.47
N LEU A 35 -0.23 -7.20 -19.86
CA LEU A 35 -1.25 -6.21 -19.54
C LEU A 35 -2.56 -6.51 -20.28
N ASP A 36 -2.48 -6.89 -21.56
CA ASP A 36 -3.63 -7.28 -22.38
C ASP A 36 -4.35 -8.50 -21.79
N LEU A 37 -3.59 -9.51 -21.34
CA LEU A 37 -4.16 -10.68 -20.67
C LEU A 37 -4.93 -10.29 -19.40
N VAL A 38 -4.34 -9.43 -18.56
CA VAL A 38 -4.97 -9.01 -17.30
C VAL A 38 -6.22 -8.17 -17.57
N GLU A 39 -6.21 -7.31 -18.59
CA GLU A 39 -7.41 -6.59 -19.05
C GLU A 39 -8.50 -7.55 -19.52
N GLY A 40 -8.14 -8.54 -20.33
CA GLY A 40 -9.05 -9.58 -20.78
C GLY A 40 -9.69 -10.35 -19.61
N ILE A 41 -8.91 -10.68 -18.58
CA ILE A 41 -9.42 -11.35 -17.37
C ILE A 41 -10.34 -10.43 -16.58
N ARG A 42 -10.01 -9.13 -16.42
CA ARG A 42 -10.89 -8.16 -15.74
C ARG A 42 -12.24 -8.04 -16.43
N ASN A 43 -12.23 -7.91 -17.76
CA ASN A 43 -13.44 -7.90 -18.57
C ASN A 43 -14.25 -9.19 -18.43
N LEU A 44 -13.58 -10.35 -18.41
CA LEU A 44 -14.22 -11.65 -18.19
C LEU A 44 -14.87 -11.75 -16.81
N VAL A 45 -14.18 -11.31 -15.74
CA VAL A 45 -14.73 -11.31 -14.37
C VAL A 45 -15.99 -10.45 -14.30
N GLU A 46 -15.96 -9.26 -14.88
CA GLU A 46 -17.11 -8.36 -14.92
C GLU A 46 -18.27 -8.92 -15.73
N ALA A 47 -17.98 -9.52 -16.90
CA ALA A 47 -18.98 -10.20 -17.72
C ALA A 47 -19.60 -11.39 -16.98
N ALA A 48 -18.80 -12.20 -16.28
CA ALA A 48 -19.27 -13.34 -15.51
C ALA A 48 -20.22 -12.92 -14.38
N VAL A 49 -19.99 -11.77 -13.76
CA VAL A 49 -20.86 -11.22 -12.71
C VAL A 49 -22.19 -10.70 -13.25
N ARG A 50 -22.20 -10.13 -14.47
CA ARG A 50 -23.40 -9.46 -15.02
C ARG A 50 -24.23 -10.30 -15.99
N THR A 51 -23.66 -11.36 -16.55
CA THR A 51 -24.29 -12.10 -17.66
C THR A 51 -25.57 -12.83 -17.22
N ASP A 52 -26.61 -12.77 -18.06
CA ASP A 52 -27.86 -13.53 -17.93
C ASP A 52 -28.02 -14.61 -19.04
N VAL A 53 -26.97 -14.85 -19.82
CA VAL A 53 -26.98 -15.84 -20.91
C VAL A 53 -27.35 -17.24 -20.41
N ASP A 54 -27.83 -18.08 -21.31
CA ASP A 54 -28.29 -19.43 -21.01
C ASP A 54 -27.16 -20.39 -20.58
N ALA A 55 -27.55 -21.60 -20.19
CA ALA A 55 -26.63 -22.63 -19.70
C ALA A 55 -25.66 -23.14 -20.78
N GLU A 56 -26.06 -23.14 -22.05
CA GLU A 56 -25.23 -23.62 -23.15
C GLU A 56 -24.07 -22.67 -23.40
N VAL A 57 -24.35 -21.36 -23.51
CA VAL A 57 -23.33 -20.31 -23.66
C VAL A 57 -22.38 -20.29 -22.44
N ARG A 58 -22.90 -20.49 -21.22
CA ARG A 58 -22.06 -20.59 -20.01
C ARG A 58 -21.12 -21.78 -20.05
N ALA A 59 -21.59 -22.94 -20.53
CA ALA A 59 -20.77 -24.13 -20.65
C ALA A 59 -19.64 -23.94 -21.67
N GLU A 60 -19.92 -23.31 -22.81
CA GLU A 60 -18.92 -22.96 -23.82
C GLU A 60 -17.87 -22.00 -23.23
N ALA A 61 -18.31 -20.91 -22.59
CA ALA A 61 -17.40 -19.95 -21.96
C ALA A 61 -16.51 -20.62 -20.89
N ALA A 62 -17.07 -21.51 -20.07
CA ALA A 62 -16.29 -22.24 -19.06
C ALA A 62 -15.22 -23.15 -19.69
N GLN A 63 -15.48 -23.75 -20.85
CA GLN A 63 -14.49 -24.52 -21.59
C GLN A 63 -13.35 -23.64 -22.10
N LEU A 64 -13.66 -22.46 -22.65
CA LEU A 64 -12.66 -21.50 -23.12
C LEU A 64 -11.78 -21.00 -21.96
N VAL A 65 -12.38 -20.68 -20.81
CA VAL A 65 -11.62 -20.31 -19.60
C VAL A 65 -10.71 -21.44 -19.14
N SER A 66 -11.19 -22.68 -19.18
CA SER A 66 -10.38 -23.85 -18.83
C SER A 66 -9.21 -24.06 -19.79
N GLN A 67 -9.40 -23.81 -21.08
CA GLN A 67 -8.33 -23.88 -22.08
C GLN A 67 -7.28 -22.78 -21.86
N ALA A 68 -7.73 -21.53 -21.68
CA ALA A 68 -6.84 -20.41 -21.38
C ALA A 68 -6.02 -20.67 -20.10
N THR A 69 -6.67 -21.20 -19.05
CA THR A 69 -6.01 -21.56 -17.79
C THR A 69 -4.90 -22.59 -18.00
N LYS A 70 -5.15 -23.63 -18.80
CA LYS A 70 -4.12 -24.64 -19.14
C LYS A 70 -2.93 -24.03 -19.88
N LEU A 71 -3.17 -23.11 -20.81
CA LEU A 71 -2.10 -22.40 -21.51
C LEU A 71 -1.22 -21.60 -20.55
N LEU A 72 -1.83 -20.89 -19.60
CA LEU A 72 -1.10 -20.09 -18.59
C LEU A 72 -0.36 -20.95 -17.58
N GLN A 73 -0.87 -22.15 -17.27
CA GLN A 73 -0.22 -23.10 -16.35
C GLN A 73 0.92 -23.89 -16.99
N ALA A 74 1.15 -23.76 -18.29
CA ALA A 74 2.24 -24.45 -18.98
C ALA A 74 3.64 -24.06 -18.45
N ALA A 75 3.77 -22.87 -17.87
CA ALA A 75 4.95 -22.41 -17.14
C ALA A 75 4.56 -21.45 -16.01
N THR A 76 5.07 -21.68 -14.80
CA THR A 76 4.81 -20.84 -13.63
C THR A 76 6.08 -20.17 -13.14
N ASN A 77 5.91 -19.10 -12.37
CA ASN A 77 7.01 -18.42 -11.69
C ASN A 77 6.71 -18.38 -10.20
N ASP A 78 7.57 -19.02 -9.41
CA ASP A 78 7.42 -19.14 -7.97
C ASP A 78 7.64 -17.80 -7.24
N ALA A 79 8.30 -16.82 -7.89
CA ALA A 79 8.39 -15.45 -7.40
C ALA A 79 7.08 -14.68 -7.69
N VAL A 80 6.11 -14.85 -6.80
CA VAL A 80 4.83 -14.14 -6.84
C VAL A 80 5.05 -12.64 -6.63
N VAL A 81 6.01 -12.25 -5.80
CA VAL A 81 6.35 -10.84 -5.54
C VAL A 81 7.24 -10.31 -6.66
N ARG A 82 6.72 -9.35 -7.43
CA ARG A 82 7.44 -8.72 -8.55
C ARG A 82 7.42 -7.22 -8.37
N PHE A 83 8.58 -6.60 -8.22
CA PHE A 83 8.69 -5.15 -8.12
C PHE A 83 9.08 -4.57 -9.47
N ALA A 84 8.56 -3.39 -9.79
CA ALA A 84 9.09 -2.56 -10.86
C ALA A 84 9.03 -1.08 -10.48
N ARG A 85 9.92 -0.29 -11.07
CA ARG A 85 10.02 1.14 -10.89
C ARG A 85 9.19 1.86 -11.96
N THR A 86 8.45 2.87 -11.54
CA THR A 86 7.76 3.78 -12.47
C THR A 86 8.70 4.91 -12.89
N PRO A 87 8.44 5.60 -14.02
CA PRO A 87 9.23 6.76 -14.43
C PRO A 87 9.35 7.87 -13.36
N GLY A 88 8.39 7.95 -12.44
CA GLY A 88 8.41 8.90 -11.31
C GLY A 88 9.04 8.35 -10.03
N GLY A 89 9.79 7.24 -10.10
CA GLY A 89 10.53 6.67 -8.98
C GLY A 89 9.68 5.84 -8.00
N ARG A 90 8.36 5.76 -8.14
CA ARG A 90 7.54 4.86 -7.33
C ARG A 90 7.93 3.40 -7.59
N ILE A 91 7.99 2.58 -6.55
CA ILE A 91 8.22 1.13 -6.66
C ILE A 91 6.87 0.42 -6.46
N ASP A 92 6.42 -0.28 -7.49
CA ASP A 92 5.15 -1.00 -7.48
C ASP A 92 5.39 -2.51 -7.36
N GLN A 93 4.67 -3.16 -6.46
CA GLN A 93 4.53 -4.61 -6.49
C GLN A 93 3.44 -4.98 -7.50
N LEU A 94 3.84 -5.52 -8.65
CA LEU A 94 2.97 -5.68 -9.83
C LEU A 94 1.82 -6.67 -9.65
N THR A 95 1.91 -7.57 -8.68
CA THR A 95 0.98 -8.72 -8.50
C THR A 95 0.14 -8.63 -7.22
N GLN A 96 0.28 -7.56 -6.43
CA GLN A 96 -0.45 -7.41 -5.17
C GLN A 96 -1.93 -7.07 -5.35
N ALA A 97 -2.72 -7.32 -4.31
CA ALA A 97 -4.19 -7.23 -4.35
C ALA A 97 -4.76 -5.80 -4.29
N GLY A 98 -4.00 -4.82 -3.80
CA GLY A 98 -4.45 -3.44 -3.65
C GLY A 98 -4.39 -2.60 -4.92
N SER A 99 -3.39 -2.82 -5.77
CA SER A 99 -3.22 -2.06 -7.03
C SER A 99 -2.36 -2.74 -8.10
N GLY A 100 -2.00 -4.02 -7.91
CA GLY A 100 -1.06 -4.71 -8.77
C GLY A 100 -1.57 -4.75 -10.22
N MET A 101 -0.83 -4.13 -11.14
CA MET A 101 -1.26 -4.04 -12.54
C MET A 101 -1.36 -5.41 -13.24
N LEU A 102 -0.60 -6.40 -12.76
CA LEU A 102 -0.63 -7.80 -13.20
C LEU A 102 -1.54 -8.68 -12.34
N ASN A 103 -2.30 -8.12 -11.40
CA ASN A 103 -3.31 -8.83 -10.62
C ASN A 103 -4.72 -8.42 -11.09
N PRO A 104 -5.46 -9.30 -11.78
CA PRO A 104 -6.78 -8.95 -12.29
C PRO A 104 -7.83 -8.72 -11.19
N GLN A 105 -7.59 -9.17 -9.96
CA GLN A 105 -8.47 -8.89 -8.82
C GLN A 105 -8.23 -7.50 -8.21
N ALA A 106 -7.06 -6.90 -8.46
CA ALA A 106 -6.72 -5.62 -7.89
C ALA A 106 -7.46 -4.48 -8.60
N PRO A 107 -8.07 -3.53 -7.84
CA PRO A 107 -8.57 -2.29 -8.39
C PRO A 107 -7.49 -1.51 -9.15
N ARG A 108 -7.89 -0.76 -10.17
CA ARG A 108 -6.99 0.15 -10.88
C ARG A 108 -6.91 1.47 -10.13
N LEU A 109 -5.73 1.79 -9.61
CA LEU A 109 -5.40 3.11 -9.08
C LEU A 109 -4.60 3.90 -10.12
N VAL A 110 -5.10 5.08 -10.47
CA VAL A 110 -4.38 6.07 -11.29
C VAL A 110 -3.93 7.19 -10.37
N PHE A 111 -2.66 7.18 -10.00
CA PHE A 111 -2.10 8.20 -9.11
C PHE A 111 -1.92 9.52 -9.87
N ARG A 112 -2.39 10.63 -9.27
CA ARG A 112 -2.28 11.97 -9.86
C ARG A 112 -0.84 12.46 -9.91
N ASP A 113 -0.10 12.17 -8.84
CA ASP A 113 1.33 12.37 -8.74
C ASP A 113 2.00 11.03 -8.44
N SER A 114 3.20 10.81 -9.00
CA SER A 114 4.02 9.67 -8.61
C SER A 114 4.83 10.08 -7.38
N PRO A 115 4.48 9.62 -6.15
CA PRO A 115 5.32 9.90 -5.00
C PRO A 115 6.69 9.27 -5.25
N ASP A 116 7.75 10.06 -5.11
CA ASP A 116 9.12 9.57 -5.18
C ASP A 116 9.38 8.66 -3.97
N MET A 117 9.38 7.35 -4.22
CA MET A 117 9.75 6.32 -3.25
C MET A 117 11.18 5.84 -3.45
N ALA A 118 11.71 5.93 -4.68
CA ALA A 118 13.00 5.43 -5.11
C ALA A 118 14.16 6.00 -4.30
N THR A 119 14.11 7.31 -4.03
CA THR A 119 15.24 8.01 -3.43
C THR A 119 15.11 8.11 -1.92
N LYS A 120 13.93 7.83 -1.33
CA LYS A 120 13.64 8.11 0.08
C LYS A 120 13.22 6.93 0.92
N ALA A 121 12.54 5.92 0.36
CA ALA A 121 12.04 4.78 1.15
C ALA A 121 13.16 3.92 1.76
N PHE A 122 14.39 4.09 1.27
CA PHE A 122 15.59 3.36 1.72
C PHE A 122 16.77 4.30 2.06
N ALA A 123 16.57 5.62 2.05
CA ALA A 123 17.62 6.55 2.45
C ALA A 123 17.66 6.64 3.97
N ALA A 124 18.70 6.07 4.57
CA ALA A 124 18.79 5.85 6.01
C ALA A 124 18.81 7.14 6.87
N ASP A 125 19.08 8.29 6.24
CA ASP A 125 19.31 9.59 6.90
C ASP A 125 18.25 10.67 6.56
N ALA A 126 17.21 10.32 5.79
CA ALA A 126 16.20 11.29 5.39
C ALA A 126 15.12 11.44 6.46
N GLU A 127 15.00 12.64 7.04
CA GLU A 127 13.88 13.00 7.92
C GLU A 127 12.52 12.73 7.23
N PRO A 128 11.59 12.00 7.87
CA PRO A 128 10.26 11.75 7.32
C PRO A 128 9.53 13.06 7.03
N LYS A 129 8.90 13.14 5.86
CA LYS A 129 8.10 14.31 5.46
C LYS A 129 6.65 13.89 5.22
N SER A 130 5.71 14.77 5.57
CA SER A 130 4.31 14.56 5.24
C SER A 130 4.16 14.48 3.72
N VAL A 131 3.77 13.31 3.23
CA VAL A 131 3.43 13.07 1.83
C VAL A 131 1.95 12.74 1.77
N GLU A 132 1.26 13.44 0.88
CA GLU A 132 -0.10 13.12 0.48
C GLU A 132 -0.06 12.33 -0.84
N VAL A 133 -0.80 11.23 -0.88
CA VAL A 133 -0.99 10.38 -2.05
C VAL A 133 -2.44 10.53 -2.48
N VAL A 134 -2.65 10.90 -3.74
CA VAL A 134 -3.98 11.00 -4.34
C VAL A 134 -4.05 10.11 -5.58
N ALA A 135 -5.06 9.26 -5.63
CA ALA A 135 -5.33 8.38 -6.76
C ALA A 135 -6.80 8.42 -7.14
N ASP A 136 -7.06 8.29 -8.43
CA ASP A 136 -8.40 8.08 -8.99
C ASP A 136 -8.60 6.58 -9.24
N CYS A 137 -9.80 6.08 -8.96
CA CYS A 137 -10.18 4.71 -9.27
C CYS A 137 -11.64 4.61 -9.69
N THR A 138 -11.98 3.53 -10.38
CA THR A 138 -13.36 3.16 -10.67
C THR A 138 -13.50 1.68 -10.38
N LEU A 139 -14.23 1.38 -9.31
CA LEU A 139 -14.60 0.01 -9.00
C LEU A 139 -15.72 -0.41 -9.94
N SER A 140 -15.69 -1.64 -10.46
CA SER A 140 -16.80 -2.19 -11.24
C SER A 140 -17.72 -3.08 -10.41
N ALA A 141 -18.80 -3.58 -11.02
CA ALA A 141 -19.72 -4.53 -10.39
C ALA A 141 -19.04 -5.81 -9.85
N ALA A 142 -17.87 -6.18 -10.39
CA ALA A 142 -17.06 -7.29 -9.86
C ALA A 142 -16.61 -7.07 -8.40
N HIS A 143 -16.60 -5.82 -7.95
CA HIS A 143 -16.23 -5.41 -6.60
C HIS A 143 -17.45 -5.18 -5.70
N SER A 144 -18.64 -5.54 -6.16
CA SER A 144 -19.89 -5.25 -5.46
C SER A 144 -20.02 -6.05 -4.16
N GLY A 145 -20.74 -5.47 -3.20
CA GLY A 145 -21.25 -6.16 -2.02
C GLY A 145 -22.77 -5.99 -1.97
N PRO A 146 -23.29 -4.95 -1.30
CA PRO A 146 -24.70 -4.59 -1.41
C PRO A 146 -25.07 -4.10 -2.83
N PRO A 147 -26.36 -4.15 -3.20
CA PRO A 147 -26.83 -3.63 -4.49
C PRO A 147 -26.34 -2.20 -4.78
N GLY A 148 -25.64 -2.01 -5.91
CA GLY A 148 -25.12 -0.71 -6.33
C GLY A 148 -23.94 -0.17 -5.51
N ARG A 149 -23.35 -0.95 -4.59
CA ARG A 149 -22.28 -0.54 -3.67
C ARG A 149 -21.11 -1.49 -3.71
N ALA A 150 -19.90 -0.96 -3.57
CA ALA A 150 -18.69 -1.75 -3.41
C ALA A 150 -18.73 -2.54 -2.09
N HIS A 151 -18.11 -3.72 -2.08
CA HIS A 151 -17.93 -4.52 -0.89
C HIS A 151 -16.99 -3.81 0.09
N GLY A 152 -17.34 -3.76 1.38
CA GLY A 152 -16.53 -3.07 2.39
C GLY A 152 -15.08 -3.59 2.44
N GLY A 153 -14.88 -4.91 2.27
CA GLY A 153 -13.55 -5.50 2.15
C GLY A 153 -12.69 -4.92 1.01
N VAL A 154 -13.28 -4.62 -0.16
CA VAL A 154 -12.54 -4.01 -1.28
C VAL A 154 -12.16 -2.56 -0.94
N VAL A 155 -13.07 -1.83 -0.30
CA VAL A 155 -12.82 -0.46 0.19
C VAL A 155 -11.68 -0.46 1.23
N ALA A 156 -11.67 -1.43 2.15
CA ALA A 156 -10.61 -1.59 3.13
C ALA A 156 -9.26 -1.93 2.47
N THR A 157 -9.24 -2.82 1.46
CA THR A 157 -8.03 -3.14 0.68
C THR A 157 -7.46 -1.92 -0.03
N LEU A 158 -8.31 -1.08 -0.63
CA LEU A 158 -7.88 0.19 -1.24
C LEU A 158 -7.22 1.11 -0.21
N LEU A 159 -7.86 1.30 0.94
CA LEU A 159 -7.37 2.16 2.01
C LEU A 159 -6.05 1.65 2.59
N ASP A 160 -5.97 0.36 2.95
CA ASP A 160 -4.73 -0.27 3.43
C ASP A 160 -3.56 0.01 2.48
N HIS A 161 -3.81 -0.21 1.19
CA HIS A 161 -2.77 -0.04 0.17
C HIS A 161 -2.29 1.41 0.03
N VAL A 162 -3.20 2.40 -0.09
CA VAL A 162 -2.78 3.80 -0.24
C VAL A 162 -2.14 4.36 1.04
N LEU A 163 -2.56 3.90 2.21
CA LEU A 163 -1.96 4.27 3.49
C LEU A 163 -0.52 3.74 3.60
N GLY A 164 -0.30 2.50 3.18
CA GLY A 164 1.04 1.91 3.11
C GLY A 164 1.96 2.62 2.11
N LEU A 165 1.41 3.06 0.97
CA LEU A 165 2.13 3.91 0.02
C LEU A 165 2.51 5.26 0.62
N ALA A 166 1.60 5.92 1.33
CA ALA A 166 1.88 7.21 1.97
C ALA A 166 3.00 7.07 3.03
N ALA A 167 2.96 6.04 3.87
CA ALA A 167 4.02 5.77 4.85
C ALA A 167 5.37 5.46 4.17
N SER A 168 5.36 4.66 3.12
CA SER A 168 6.57 4.31 2.38
C SER A 168 7.15 5.51 1.61
N ALA A 169 6.31 6.40 1.06
CA ALA A 169 6.73 7.64 0.42
C ALA A 169 7.29 8.66 1.43
N ALA A 170 6.83 8.59 2.68
CA ALA A 170 7.38 9.36 3.79
C ALA A 170 8.73 8.80 4.31
N GLY A 171 9.28 7.74 3.71
CA GLY A 171 10.55 7.13 4.14
C GLY A 171 10.40 6.11 5.27
N VAL A 172 9.17 5.80 5.69
CA VAL A 172 8.90 4.95 6.85
C VAL A 172 8.02 3.74 6.50
N PRO A 173 8.48 2.86 5.58
CA PRO A 173 7.74 1.66 5.21
C PRO A 173 7.57 0.71 6.40
N GLY A 174 6.53 -0.12 6.37
CA GLY A 174 6.27 -1.12 7.40
C GLY A 174 5.10 -2.02 7.05
N PHE A 175 4.94 -3.10 7.82
CA PHE A 175 3.79 -4.00 7.69
C PHE A 175 2.59 -3.46 8.45
N THR A 176 1.39 -3.60 7.89
CA THR A 176 0.14 -3.22 8.56
C THR A 176 -0.01 -4.01 9.86
N ALA A 177 -0.03 -3.29 10.98
CA ALA A 177 -0.27 -3.84 12.31
C ALA A 177 -1.70 -3.55 12.81
N GLY A 178 -2.32 -2.49 12.30
CA GLY A 178 -3.71 -2.16 12.59
C GLY A 178 -4.31 -1.29 11.50
N LEU A 179 -5.60 -1.49 11.23
CA LEU A 179 -6.39 -0.73 10.28
C LEU A 179 -7.79 -0.51 10.87
N ASP A 180 -8.14 0.74 11.19
CA ASP A 180 -9.49 1.14 11.58
C ASP A 180 -10.15 1.80 10.37
N VAL A 181 -11.26 1.24 9.89
CA VAL A 181 -12.02 1.77 8.75
C VAL A 181 -13.41 2.18 9.22
N ARG A 182 -13.80 3.41 8.91
CA ARG A 182 -15.14 3.94 9.20
C ARG A 182 -15.87 4.24 7.89
N TYR A 183 -16.95 3.51 7.66
CA TYR A 183 -17.82 3.69 6.50
C TYR A 183 -18.83 4.81 6.79
N ARG A 184 -18.60 5.98 6.21
CA ARG A 184 -19.40 7.21 6.38
C ARG A 184 -20.62 7.24 5.47
N ALA A 185 -20.49 6.68 4.28
CA ALA A 185 -21.57 6.52 3.31
C ALA A 185 -21.28 5.32 2.42
N ALA A 186 -22.27 4.85 1.69
CA ALA A 186 -22.10 3.69 0.83
C ALA A 186 -21.23 4.06 -0.39
N THR A 187 -20.09 3.40 -0.56
CA THR A 187 -19.19 3.61 -1.71
C THR A 187 -19.83 3.02 -2.97
N PRO A 188 -20.14 3.82 -4.00
CA PRO A 188 -20.66 3.32 -5.28
C PRO A 188 -19.57 2.62 -6.12
N TYR A 189 -20.01 1.76 -7.04
CA TYR A 189 -19.19 1.26 -8.15
C TYR A 189 -19.71 1.87 -9.48
N ASP A 190 -18.98 1.69 -10.58
CA ASP A 190 -19.21 2.26 -11.92
C ASP A 190 -19.20 3.80 -11.96
N VAL A 191 -18.61 4.46 -10.96
CA VAL A 191 -18.40 5.92 -10.92
C VAL A 191 -16.97 6.25 -10.48
N PRO A 192 -16.45 7.44 -10.86
CA PRO A 192 -15.15 7.89 -10.37
C PRO A 192 -15.12 8.04 -8.85
N LEU A 193 -14.10 7.45 -8.24
CA LEU A 193 -13.75 7.59 -6.84
C LEU A 193 -12.38 8.27 -6.73
N GLU A 194 -12.25 9.10 -5.73
CA GLU A 194 -10.95 9.68 -5.35
C GLU A 194 -10.50 9.04 -4.04
N VAL A 195 -9.25 8.59 -4.00
CA VAL A 195 -8.64 7.95 -2.84
C VAL A 195 -7.48 8.82 -2.38
N ARG A 196 -7.49 9.23 -1.12
CA ARG A 196 -6.44 10.04 -0.51
C ARG A 196 -5.82 9.33 0.68
N ALA A 197 -4.52 9.48 0.85
CA ALA A 197 -3.82 9.04 2.04
C ALA A 197 -2.70 10.02 2.39
N ARG A 198 -2.42 10.15 3.68
CA ARG A 198 -1.37 10.99 4.21
C ARG A 198 -0.70 10.30 5.37
N TRP A 199 0.63 10.25 5.35
CA TRP A 199 1.41 9.90 6.52
C TRP A 199 1.35 11.02 7.57
N THR A 200 1.15 10.65 8.84
CA THR A 200 1.01 11.61 9.94
C THR A 200 2.27 11.74 10.77
N HIS A 201 2.72 10.65 11.41
CA HIS A 201 3.84 10.67 12.35
C HIS A 201 4.38 9.27 12.65
N CYS A 202 5.48 9.21 13.40
CA CYS A 202 6.01 7.98 13.99
C CYS A 202 6.01 8.05 15.52
N GLU A 203 5.80 6.90 16.17
CA GLU A 203 6.02 6.71 17.61
C GLU A 203 6.88 5.46 17.83
N GLY A 204 8.18 5.68 18.07
CA GLY A 204 9.17 4.61 18.16
C GLY A 204 9.18 3.78 16.88
N ARG A 205 8.66 2.54 16.96
CA ARG A 205 8.62 1.63 15.80
C ARG A 205 7.33 1.65 14.99
N LYS A 206 6.40 2.54 15.32
CA LYS A 206 5.08 2.62 14.69
C LYS A 206 5.04 3.82 13.76
N SER A 207 4.56 3.62 12.54
CA SER A 207 4.26 4.68 11.59
C SER A 207 2.75 4.78 11.40
N PHE A 208 2.21 5.99 11.44
CA PHE A 208 0.77 6.24 11.39
C PHE A 208 0.40 6.96 10.10
N ALA A 209 -0.73 6.58 9.52
CA ALA A 209 -1.29 7.23 8.35
C ALA A 209 -2.82 7.35 8.44
N THR A 210 -3.37 8.33 7.75
CA THR A 210 -4.81 8.57 7.64
C THR A 210 -5.21 8.73 6.18
N GLY A 211 -6.45 8.39 5.84
CA GLY A 211 -6.90 8.40 4.46
C GLY A 211 -8.41 8.33 4.32
N GLU A 212 -8.88 8.64 3.12
CA GLU A 212 -10.30 8.73 2.79
C GLU A 212 -10.57 8.31 1.35
N ILE A 213 -11.78 7.82 1.11
CA ILE A 213 -12.34 7.60 -0.23
C ILE A 213 -13.52 8.55 -0.40
N LEU A 214 -13.54 9.28 -1.51
CA LEU A 214 -14.58 10.21 -1.89
C LEU A 214 -15.30 9.74 -3.16
N ALA A 215 -16.62 9.90 -3.18
CA ALA A 215 -17.45 9.76 -4.38
C ALA A 215 -18.17 11.09 -4.64
N GLY A 216 -17.87 11.74 -5.77
CA GLY A 216 -18.44 13.06 -6.09
C GLY A 216 -18.15 14.12 -5.02
N GLY A 217 -16.96 14.08 -4.40
CA GLY A 217 -16.54 15.01 -3.35
C GLY A 217 -17.09 14.70 -1.94
N ARG A 218 -17.91 13.65 -1.77
CA ARG A 218 -18.39 13.20 -0.44
C ARG A 218 -17.56 12.02 0.05
N VAL A 219 -17.06 12.11 1.28
CA VAL A 219 -16.38 10.99 1.95
C VAL A 219 -17.35 9.82 2.15
N THR A 220 -17.00 8.67 1.60
CA THR A 220 -17.74 7.40 1.77
C THR A 220 -17.07 6.49 2.80
N ALA A 221 -15.74 6.52 2.89
CA ALA A 221 -14.98 5.83 3.92
C ALA A 221 -13.76 6.65 4.34
N GLU A 222 -13.37 6.53 5.60
CA GLU A 222 -12.11 7.03 6.13
C GLU A 222 -11.39 5.90 6.88
N ALA A 223 -10.07 5.99 6.99
CA ALA A 223 -9.29 5.04 7.76
C ALA A 223 -8.07 5.65 8.45
N THR A 224 -7.67 5.00 9.52
CA THR A 224 -6.37 5.18 10.17
C THR A 224 -5.62 3.85 10.17
N ALA A 225 -4.34 3.87 9.85
CA ALA A 225 -3.49 2.68 9.87
C ALA A 225 -2.26 2.88 10.75
N VAL A 226 -1.80 1.77 11.32
CA VAL A 226 -0.54 1.66 12.05
C VAL A 226 0.33 0.63 11.33
N PHE A 227 1.53 1.03 10.95
CA PHE A 227 2.54 0.17 10.34
C PHE A 227 3.71 -0.04 11.29
N ILE A 228 4.32 -1.22 11.25
CA ILE A 228 5.51 -1.56 12.05
C ILE A 228 6.64 -2.00 11.12
N ALA A 229 7.80 -1.35 11.21
CA ALA A 229 8.98 -1.83 10.50
C ALA A 229 9.54 -3.11 11.14
N PRO A 230 9.79 -4.16 10.35
CA PRO A 230 10.54 -5.32 10.81
C PRO A 230 12.00 -4.93 11.11
N PRO A 231 12.71 -5.68 11.96
CA PRO A 231 14.09 -5.39 12.35
C PRO A 231 15.04 -5.00 11.21
N ALA A 232 15.00 -5.72 10.09
CA ALA A 232 15.84 -5.46 8.92
C ALA A 232 15.58 -4.08 8.27
N MET A 233 14.36 -3.56 8.40
CA MET A 233 13.93 -2.27 7.86
C MET A 233 14.13 -1.13 8.86
N ARG A 234 14.33 -1.42 10.16
CA ARG A 234 14.59 -0.41 11.20
C ARG A 234 15.95 0.25 11.04
N THR A 235 16.95 -0.47 10.53
CA THR A 235 18.26 0.11 10.23
C THR A 235 18.14 1.23 9.18
N LEU A 236 17.10 1.21 8.35
CA LEU A 236 16.76 2.27 7.40
C LEU A 236 16.04 3.47 8.07
N TRP A 237 15.49 3.29 9.28
CA TRP A 237 14.88 4.38 10.08
C TRP A 237 15.90 5.08 10.99
N SER A 238 16.93 4.36 11.43
CA SER A 238 17.75 4.75 12.58
C SER A 238 19.10 5.41 12.25
N GLN A 239 19.44 5.69 10.98
CA GLN A 239 20.66 6.46 10.69
C GLN A 239 20.41 7.99 10.68
N GLY A 240 19.16 8.44 10.62
CA GLY A 240 18.77 9.86 10.71
C GLY A 240 18.47 10.41 12.10
N GLY A 241 18.76 9.70 13.19
CA GLY A 241 18.16 9.99 14.50
C GLY A 241 19.05 9.84 15.73
N GLU A 242 20.37 10.05 15.63
CA GLU A 242 21.21 10.27 16.82
C GLU A 242 22.10 11.49 16.61
N SER A 243 21.53 12.68 16.82
CA SER A 243 22.34 13.83 17.23
C SER A 243 21.62 14.68 18.27
N ALA A 244 22.31 14.82 19.41
CA ALA A 244 22.13 15.76 20.52
C ALA A 244 20.95 15.51 21.49
N SER A 245 21.25 14.94 22.67
CA SER A 245 21.59 15.76 23.84
C SER A 245 21.88 14.90 25.08
N GLU A 246 23.16 14.62 25.37
CA GLU A 246 23.63 14.39 26.73
C GLU A 246 24.93 15.17 26.89
N ASP A 247 24.80 16.46 27.19
CA ASP A 247 25.84 17.27 27.84
C ASP A 247 25.13 18.44 28.52
N GLY A 248 25.13 18.45 29.85
CA GLY A 248 24.71 19.64 30.61
C GLY A 248 24.05 19.43 31.97
N GLU A 249 24.42 18.45 32.80
CA GLU A 249 24.19 18.58 34.25
C GLU A 249 25.25 19.53 34.86
N ALA A 250 24.98 20.83 34.74
CA ALA A 250 25.52 21.83 35.65
C ALA A 250 24.42 22.15 36.66
N GLY A 251 24.51 21.54 37.84
CA GLY A 251 23.66 21.87 38.98
C GLY A 251 23.85 23.33 39.36
N VAL A 252 22.84 24.15 39.07
CA VAL A 252 22.64 25.47 39.67
C VAL A 252 21.49 25.30 40.65
N ASP A 253 21.82 25.11 41.92
CA ASP A 253 20.82 25.13 42.98
C ASP A 253 20.44 26.59 43.28
N GLY A 254 19.14 26.80 43.39
CA GLY A 254 18.49 28.09 43.41
C GLY A 254 18.68 28.84 44.72
N ALA A 255 18.58 30.16 44.59
CA ALA A 255 18.52 31.13 45.67
C ALA A 255 17.42 30.84 46.69
N ASP A 256 17.68 31.17 47.95
CA ASP A 256 16.64 31.82 48.75
C ASP A 256 17.26 32.93 49.63
N ALA A 257 16.74 34.13 49.45
CA ALA A 257 17.09 35.32 50.20
C ALA A 257 15.82 35.76 50.94
N ALA A 258 15.83 35.62 52.27
CA ALA A 258 14.91 36.35 53.12
C ALA A 258 15.59 36.68 54.45
N ASP A 259 15.99 37.95 54.51
CA ASP A 259 16.40 38.73 55.65
C ASP A 259 15.30 38.73 56.73
N THR A 260 15.65 38.47 57.99
CA THR A 260 14.85 38.91 59.15
C THR A 260 15.76 39.18 60.35
N VAL A 261 15.93 40.47 60.61
CA VAL A 261 16.50 41.10 61.80
C VAL A 261 15.85 40.62 63.11
N ARG A 262 16.64 40.30 64.15
CA ARG A 262 16.59 40.91 65.51
C ARG A 262 17.51 40.23 66.53
N THR A 263 18.19 41.13 67.27
CA THR A 263 18.84 41.05 68.60
C THR A 263 20.06 40.17 68.80
#